data_AF-A0A2T6FRV9-F1
#
_entry.id   AF-A0A2T6FRV9-F1
#
_cell.length_a   1.000
_cell.length_b   1.000
_cell.length_c   1.000
_cell.angle_alpha   90.00
_cell.angle_beta   90.00
_cell.angle_gamma   90.00
#
_symmetry.space_group_name_H-M   'P 1'
#
loop_
_entity.id
_entity.type
_entity.pdbx_description
1 polymer ?
#
loop_
_entity_poly.entity_id
_entity_poly.type
_entity_poly.pdbx_seq_one_letter_code
_entity_poly.pdbx_strand_id
1 'polypeptide(L)'
;MMILNDISSPWTKNKVSIIKTSNNELIVRKTFYNIEHFNRELLAYELIEDSFRPVLHGVELNNKAIYLSLEKKTHKICHKRVAHLMKDFHDKNTMENINVGYLGCEIKYLNWYDFIIKRGFEWVETLKPFRDYTADFLNWTSVQDLFKLPKMSIVHQDIRHENIMERGNLLILIDFELVMWGDPLWDVARYILIYPDSKQIIIEEYVGANIERLNLLITLVALCFADYLYKKNDFGESWRKCINILNNSSEL
;
A
#
# COMPACT_ATOMS: atom_id res chain seq x y z
N MET A 1 -30.32 -5.12 -9.71
CA MET A 1 -28.96 -5.66 -9.95
C MET A 1 -28.96 -7.12 -9.50
N MET A 2 -28.33 -7.99 -10.27
CA MET A 2 -28.18 -9.41 -9.94
C MET A 2 -26.71 -9.71 -9.63
N ILE A 3 -26.43 -10.38 -8.52
CA ILE A 3 -25.09 -10.86 -8.18
C ILE A 3 -24.78 -12.06 -9.08
N LEU A 4 -23.68 -11.98 -9.83
CA LEU A 4 -23.23 -13.03 -10.73
C LEU A 4 -22.12 -13.88 -10.12
N ASN A 5 -21.20 -13.25 -9.38
CA ASN A 5 -20.06 -13.94 -8.78
C ASN A 5 -19.61 -13.23 -7.50
N ASP A 6 -19.24 -14.01 -6.48
CA ASP A 6 -18.57 -13.52 -5.27
C ASP A 6 -17.06 -13.69 -5.45
N ILE A 7 -16.34 -12.58 -5.34
CA ILE A 7 -14.87 -12.51 -5.48
C ILE A 7 -14.22 -11.95 -4.22
N SER A 8 -14.89 -12.07 -3.07
CA SER A 8 -14.39 -11.59 -1.78
C SER A 8 -13.10 -12.29 -1.38
N SER A 9 -12.14 -11.53 -0.85
CA SER A 9 -10.92 -12.08 -0.27
C SER A 9 -11.24 -12.73 1.08
N PRO A 10 -10.77 -13.97 1.36
CA PRO A 10 -10.99 -14.62 2.66
C PRO A 10 -10.26 -13.92 3.81
N TRP A 11 -9.29 -13.05 3.49
CA TRP A 11 -8.46 -12.32 4.46
C TRP A 11 -9.09 -11.03 4.96
N THR A 12 -10.14 -10.56 4.27
CA THR A 12 -10.85 -9.33 4.62
C THR A 12 -12.29 -9.65 4.98
N LYS A 13 -12.92 -8.79 5.78
CA LYS A 13 -14.37 -8.85 6.02
C LYS A 13 -15.18 -8.11 4.95
N ASN A 14 -14.50 -7.54 3.95
CA ASN A 14 -15.14 -6.84 2.85
C ASN A 14 -15.82 -7.86 1.92
N LYS A 15 -16.96 -7.47 1.35
CA LYS A 15 -17.68 -8.28 0.36
C LYS A 15 -17.49 -7.67 -1.01
N VAL A 16 -17.03 -8.45 -1.97
CA VAL A 16 -16.80 -8.01 -3.35
C VAL A 16 -17.56 -8.91 -4.29
N SER A 17 -18.43 -8.34 -5.12
CA SER A 17 -19.21 -9.13 -6.08
C SER A 17 -19.24 -8.49 -7.46
N ILE A 18 -19.27 -9.33 -8.48
CA ILE A 18 -19.57 -8.91 -9.85
C ILE A 18 -21.09 -8.87 -9.99
N ILE A 19 -21.61 -7.75 -10.44
CA ILE A 19 -23.04 -7.54 -10.65
C ILE A 19 -23.33 -7.11 -12.08
N LYS A 20 -24.55 -7.38 -12.52
CA LYS A 20 -25.06 -6.95 -13.82
C LYS A 20 -26.00 -5.75 -13.68
N THR A 21 -25.75 -4.68 -14.43
CA THR A 21 -26.60 -3.48 -14.47
C THR A 21 -27.84 -3.72 -15.34
N SER A 22 -28.80 -2.79 -15.31
CA SER A 22 -29.98 -2.81 -16.20
C SER A 22 -29.61 -2.72 -17.68
N ASN A 23 -28.46 -2.11 -17.99
CA ASN A 23 -27.95 -1.95 -19.34
C ASN A 23 -27.07 -3.14 -19.78
N ASN A 24 -27.13 -4.26 -19.05
CA ASN A 24 -26.39 -5.48 -19.33
C ASN A 24 -24.85 -5.35 -19.17
N GLU A 25 -24.38 -4.28 -18.52
CA GLU A 25 -22.96 -4.06 -18.21
C GLU A 25 -22.56 -4.80 -16.93
N LEU A 26 -21.29 -5.21 -16.85
CA LEU A 26 -20.71 -5.86 -15.67
C LEU A 26 -19.91 -4.85 -14.87
N ILE A 27 -20.23 -4.71 -13.59
CA ILE A 27 -19.51 -3.83 -12.66
C ILE A 27 -19.20 -4.58 -11.37
N VAL A 28 -18.24 -4.07 -10.61
CA VAL A 28 -17.86 -4.57 -9.29
C VAL A 28 -18.61 -3.79 -8.23
N ARG A 29 -19.25 -4.48 -7.29
CA ARG A 29 -19.78 -3.92 -6.05
C ARG A 29 -18.86 -4.32 -4.91
N LYS A 30 -18.24 -3.35 -4.24
CA LYS A 30 -17.43 -3.57 -3.03
C LYS A 30 -18.16 -2.98 -1.83
N THR A 31 -18.38 -3.80 -0.81
CA THR A 31 -18.99 -3.41 0.47
C THR A 31 -17.97 -3.58 1.58
N PHE A 32 -17.78 -2.52 2.35
CA PHE A 32 -16.75 -2.45 3.37
C PHE A 32 -17.30 -2.82 4.74
N TYR A 33 -16.52 -3.62 5.46
CA TYR A 33 -16.82 -3.88 6.86
C TYR A 33 -16.52 -2.63 7.72
N ASN A 34 -15.35 -2.03 7.53
CA ASN A 34 -14.87 -0.85 8.26
C ASN A 34 -15.26 0.45 7.53
N ILE A 35 -15.86 1.40 8.26
CA ILE A 35 -16.21 2.73 7.73
C ILE A 35 -14.98 3.57 7.36
N GLU A 36 -13.89 3.44 8.10
CA GLU A 36 -12.65 4.16 7.81
C GLU A 36 -12.01 3.69 6.50
N HIS A 37 -12.12 2.40 6.18
CA HIS A 37 -11.62 1.83 4.92
C HIS A 37 -12.47 2.33 3.75
N PHE A 38 -13.79 2.35 3.92
CA PHE A 38 -14.72 2.93 2.95
C PHE A 38 -14.43 4.41 2.68
N ASN A 39 -14.30 5.22 3.74
CA ASN A 39 -14.03 6.65 3.61
C ASN A 39 -12.67 6.91 2.96
N ARG A 40 -11.64 6.12 3.32
CA ARG A 40 -10.31 6.18 2.69
C ARG A 40 -10.38 5.92 1.21
N GLU A 41 -10.99 4.81 0.81
CA GLU A 41 -11.06 4.43 -0.59
C GLU A 41 -11.92 5.43 -1.37
N LEU A 42 -13.06 5.89 -0.82
CA LEU A 42 -13.86 6.92 -1.47
C LEU A 42 -13.08 8.22 -1.72
N LEU A 43 -12.34 8.71 -0.72
CA LEU A 43 -11.50 9.90 -0.87
C LEU A 43 -10.34 9.67 -1.85
N ALA A 44 -9.82 8.44 -1.94
CA ALA A 44 -8.84 8.07 -2.96
C ALA A 44 -9.40 8.29 -4.37
N TYR A 45 -10.67 7.95 -4.60
CA TYR A 45 -11.31 8.16 -5.90
C TYR A 45 -11.56 9.64 -6.21
N GLU A 46 -11.68 10.51 -5.20
CA GLU A 46 -11.78 11.95 -5.42
C GLU A 46 -10.43 12.58 -5.79
N LEU A 47 -9.33 12.10 -5.20
CA LEU A 47 -8.01 12.71 -5.32
C LEU A 47 -7.15 12.12 -6.44
N ILE A 48 -7.25 10.82 -6.68
CA ILE A 48 -6.38 10.10 -7.64
C ILE A 48 -6.96 10.24 -9.05
N GLU A 49 -6.08 10.57 -10.00
CA GLU A 49 -6.43 10.67 -11.42
C GLU A 49 -7.08 9.39 -11.94
N ASP A 50 -8.14 9.54 -12.74
CA ASP A 50 -8.93 8.42 -13.29
C ASP A 50 -8.05 7.37 -13.99
N SER A 51 -6.92 7.79 -14.58
CA SER A 51 -5.98 6.95 -15.31
C SER A 51 -5.35 5.84 -14.46
N PHE A 52 -5.30 5.98 -13.13
CA PHE A 52 -4.67 5.01 -12.20
C PHE A 52 -5.64 4.13 -11.42
N ARG A 53 -6.95 4.29 -11.61
CA ARG A 53 -7.97 3.57 -10.82
C ARG A 53 -9.17 3.14 -11.69
N PRO A 54 -10.00 2.20 -11.20
CA PRO A 54 -11.29 1.92 -11.80
C PRO A 54 -12.18 3.17 -11.91
N VAL A 55 -13.18 3.10 -12.78
CA VAL A 55 -14.23 4.12 -12.89
C VAL A 55 -15.22 3.93 -11.74
N LEU A 56 -15.50 4.99 -11.00
CA LEU A 56 -16.54 4.99 -9.96
C LEU A 56 -17.91 5.26 -10.60
N HIS A 57 -18.77 4.25 -10.62
CA HIS A 57 -20.14 4.34 -11.14
C HIS A 57 -21.14 4.83 -10.09
N GLY A 58 -20.85 4.70 -8.80
CA GLY A 58 -21.78 5.12 -7.74
C GLY A 58 -21.33 4.73 -6.34
N VAL A 59 -22.03 5.30 -5.36
CA VAL A 59 -21.73 5.16 -3.93
C VAL A 59 -23.04 4.97 -3.15
N GLU A 60 -23.04 4.03 -2.20
CA GLU A 60 -24.11 3.83 -1.21
C GLU A 60 -23.55 4.04 0.20
N LEU A 61 -23.71 5.27 0.73
CA LEU A 61 -23.18 5.63 2.04
C LEU A 61 -23.71 4.74 3.18
N ASN A 62 -25.02 4.49 3.21
CA ASN A 62 -25.66 3.69 4.27
C ASN A 62 -25.15 2.24 4.32
N ASN A 63 -24.78 1.70 3.17
CA ASN A 63 -24.26 0.33 3.06
C ASN A 63 -22.73 0.28 3.03
N LYS A 64 -22.05 1.43 3.08
CA LYS A 64 -20.59 1.53 2.87
C LYS A 64 -20.20 0.75 1.61
N ALA A 65 -20.82 1.07 0.48
CA ALA A 65 -20.55 0.36 -0.77
C ALA A 65 -20.20 1.31 -1.91
N ILE A 66 -19.29 0.87 -2.77
CA ILE A 66 -18.91 1.53 -4.01
C ILE A 66 -19.13 0.60 -5.20
N TYR A 67 -19.41 1.21 -6.34
CA TYR A 67 -19.66 0.55 -7.61
C TYR A 67 -18.57 0.95 -8.60
N LEU A 68 -17.81 -0.03 -9.09
CA LEU A 68 -16.59 0.19 -9.86
C LEU A 68 -16.67 -0.50 -11.22
N SER A 69 -15.98 0.02 -12.24
CA SER A 69 -15.79 -0.70 -13.49
C SER A 69 -15.13 -2.07 -13.24
N LEU A 70 -15.54 -3.08 -14.00
CA LEU A 70 -14.89 -4.38 -13.99
C LEU A 70 -13.69 -4.37 -14.95
N GLU A 71 -12.50 -4.51 -14.39
CA GLU A 71 -11.23 -4.40 -15.13
C GLU A 71 -10.59 -5.78 -15.32
N LYS A 72 -9.71 -5.90 -16.32
CA LYS A 72 -9.15 -7.21 -16.69
C LYS A 72 -7.99 -7.57 -15.75
N LYS A 73 -8.06 -8.77 -15.16
CA LYS A 73 -6.90 -9.37 -14.49
C LYS A 73 -5.78 -9.63 -15.49
N THR A 74 -4.57 -9.29 -15.10
CA THR A 74 -3.36 -9.59 -15.86
C THR A 74 -2.69 -10.83 -15.28
N HIS A 75 -2.25 -11.75 -16.15
CA HIS A 75 -1.69 -13.04 -15.73
C HIS A 75 -0.16 -13.00 -15.58
N LYS A 76 0.50 -11.96 -16.09
CA LYS A 76 1.95 -11.78 -15.97
C LYS A 76 2.33 -10.32 -16.19
N ILE A 77 2.55 -9.60 -15.08
CA ILE A 77 3.05 -8.22 -15.14
C ILE A 77 4.55 -8.25 -14.95
N CYS A 78 5.32 -7.71 -15.90
CA CYS A 78 6.75 -7.57 -15.70
C CYS A 78 7.05 -6.44 -14.71
N HIS A 79 8.08 -6.62 -13.88
CA HIS A 79 8.46 -5.63 -12.85
C HIS A 79 8.75 -4.25 -13.42
N LYS A 80 9.27 -4.16 -14.65
CA LYS A 80 9.50 -2.88 -15.35
C LYS A 80 8.20 -2.08 -15.53
N ARG A 81 7.11 -2.71 -15.98
CA ARG A 81 5.81 -2.01 -16.09
C ARG A 81 5.26 -1.59 -14.73
N VAL A 82 5.50 -2.38 -13.69
CA VAL A 82 5.09 -2.00 -12.32
C VAL A 82 5.92 -0.83 -11.80
N ALA A 83 7.23 -0.80 -12.08
CA ALA A 83 8.08 0.35 -11.76
C ALA A 83 7.55 1.63 -12.40
N HIS A 84 7.25 1.61 -13.70
CA HIS A 84 6.68 2.77 -14.39
C HIS A 84 5.31 3.16 -13.82
N LEU A 85 4.42 2.19 -13.55
CA LEU A 85 3.14 2.45 -12.91
C LEU A 85 3.32 3.18 -11.57
N MET A 86 4.16 2.66 -10.68
CA MET A 86 4.39 3.27 -9.38
C MET A 86 4.95 4.68 -9.56
N LYS A 87 5.94 4.85 -10.46
CA LYS A 87 6.59 6.14 -10.67
C LYS A 87 5.60 7.20 -11.15
N ASP A 88 4.84 6.87 -12.19
CA ASP A 88 3.83 7.76 -12.76
C ASP A 88 2.73 8.07 -11.74
N PHE A 89 2.29 7.05 -10.99
CA PHE A 89 1.31 7.21 -9.91
C PHE A 89 1.81 8.19 -8.85
N HIS A 90 3.04 8.04 -8.37
CA HIS A 90 3.58 8.90 -7.32
C HIS A 90 3.89 10.31 -7.81
N ASP A 91 4.47 10.47 -9.00
CA ASP A 91 4.77 11.78 -9.58
C ASP A 91 3.49 12.61 -9.77
N LYS A 92 2.39 11.97 -10.21
CA LYS A 92 1.10 12.63 -10.45
C LYS A 92 0.32 12.95 -9.18
N ASN A 93 0.62 12.25 -8.08
CA ASN A 93 -0.08 12.41 -6.81
C ASN A 93 0.83 12.99 -5.71
N THR A 94 1.89 13.71 -6.11
CA THR A 94 2.79 14.42 -5.20
C THR A 94 2.22 15.78 -4.80
N MET A 95 2.31 16.13 -3.52
CA MET A 95 1.94 17.44 -2.98
C MET A 95 3.01 17.98 -2.03
N GLU A 96 3.14 19.31 -2.00
CA GLU A 96 4.01 20.02 -1.05
C GLU A 96 3.25 20.39 0.22
N ASN A 97 3.97 20.49 1.34
CA ASN A 97 3.45 20.98 2.63
C ASN A 97 2.23 20.21 3.18
N ILE A 98 2.16 18.91 2.93
CA ILE A 98 1.09 18.05 3.43
C ILE A 98 1.55 17.24 4.64
N ASN A 99 0.68 17.13 5.64
CA ASN A 99 0.91 16.27 6.79
C ASN A 99 0.75 14.79 6.38
N VAL A 100 1.59 13.94 6.96
CA VAL A 100 1.57 12.49 6.72
C VAL A 100 0.39 11.86 7.45
N GLY A 101 -0.23 10.86 6.84
CA GLY A 101 -1.29 10.09 7.47
C GLY A 101 -2.30 9.53 6.48
N TYR A 102 -3.06 8.53 6.95
CA TYR A 102 -4.13 7.89 6.19
C TYR A 102 -5.15 8.91 5.66
N LEU A 103 -5.60 8.72 4.42
CA LEU A 103 -6.60 9.62 3.81
C LEU A 103 -7.89 9.62 4.65
N GLY A 104 -8.48 10.80 4.86
CA GLY A 104 -9.71 10.93 5.65
C GLY A 104 -9.58 10.59 7.14
N CYS A 105 -8.39 10.27 7.64
CA CYS A 105 -8.13 10.07 9.07
C CYS A 105 -7.73 11.39 9.74
N GLU A 106 -8.22 11.63 10.96
CA GLU A 106 -7.90 12.81 11.77
C GLU A 106 -6.46 12.79 12.30
N ILE A 107 -5.91 11.59 12.54
CA ILE A 107 -4.55 11.44 13.04
C ILE A 107 -3.57 11.76 11.91
N LYS A 108 -2.85 12.86 12.08
CA LYS A 108 -1.82 13.34 11.16
C LYS A 108 -0.47 13.47 11.87
N TYR A 109 0.58 13.30 11.09
CA TYR A 109 1.97 13.39 11.49
C TYR A 109 2.61 14.57 10.77
N LEU A 110 3.52 15.26 11.45
CA LEU A 110 4.10 16.50 10.92
C LEU A 110 4.87 16.23 9.61
N ASN A 111 5.54 15.09 9.53
CA ASN A 111 6.32 14.65 8.39
C ASN A 111 6.50 13.12 8.45
N TRP A 112 7.22 12.59 7.46
CA TRP A 112 7.47 11.15 7.36
C TRP A 112 8.29 10.60 8.53
N TYR A 113 9.30 11.33 9.01
CA TYR A 113 10.09 10.91 10.17
C TYR A 113 9.23 10.80 11.44
N ASP A 114 8.37 11.80 11.69
CA ASP A 114 7.44 11.80 12.82
C ASP A 114 6.49 10.58 12.78
N PHE A 115 6.00 10.22 11.59
CA PHE A 115 5.23 8.99 11.39
C PHE A 115 6.04 7.73 11.72
N ILE A 116 7.24 7.58 11.16
CA ILE A 116 8.10 6.42 11.38
C ILE A 116 8.43 6.26 12.86
N ILE A 117 8.81 7.33 13.56
CA ILE A 117 9.14 7.27 14.98
C ILE A 117 7.94 6.85 15.81
N LYS A 118 6.80 7.54 15.67
CA LYS A 118 5.62 7.27 16.49
C LYS A 118 5.05 5.88 16.23
N ARG A 119 4.84 5.52 14.96
CA ARG A 119 4.31 4.20 14.59
C ARG A 119 5.32 3.08 14.82
N GLY A 120 6.60 3.34 14.60
CA GLY A 120 7.66 2.37 14.74
C GLY A 120 7.81 1.84 16.16
N PHE A 121 7.71 2.71 17.16
CA PHE A 121 7.69 2.24 18.56
C PHE A 121 6.48 1.36 18.86
N GLU A 122 5.31 1.63 18.30
CA GLU A 122 4.14 0.74 18.45
C GLU A 122 4.37 -0.64 17.81
N TRP A 123 5.04 -0.69 16.66
CA TRP A 123 5.40 -1.94 15.99
C TRP A 123 6.42 -2.73 16.81
N VAL A 124 7.46 -2.07 17.33
CA VAL A 124 8.47 -2.69 18.20
C VAL A 124 7.82 -3.27 19.45
N GLU A 125 6.97 -2.50 20.14
CA GLU A 125 6.30 -2.99 21.36
C GLU A 125 5.36 -4.16 21.09
N THR A 126 4.67 -4.17 19.94
CA THR A 126 3.84 -5.33 19.55
C THR A 126 4.68 -6.59 19.34
N LEU A 127 5.88 -6.46 18.77
CA LEU A 127 6.77 -7.59 18.44
C LEU A 127 7.67 -8.03 19.59
N LYS A 128 7.74 -7.24 20.67
CA LYS A 128 8.59 -7.49 21.84
C LYS A 128 8.47 -8.89 22.47
N PRO A 129 7.28 -9.53 22.54
CA PRO A 129 7.17 -10.91 23.03
C PRO A 129 7.91 -11.94 22.17
N PHE A 130 8.20 -11.61 20.89
CA PHE A 130 8.95 -12.44 19.98
C PHE A 130 10.45 -12.08 19.97
N ARG A 131 10.77 -10.79 19.79
CA ARG A 131 12.13 -10.23 19.88
C ARG A 131 12.00 -8.74 20.17
N ASP A 132 12.82 -8.24 21.09
CA ASP A 132 12.92 -6.81 21.34
C ASP A 132 13.81 -6.15 20.26
N TYR A 133 13.19 -5.35 19.40
CA TYR A 133 13.86 -4.58 18.34
C TYR A 133 14.13 -3.12 18.73
N THR A 134 14.01 -2.76 20.02
CA THR A 134 14.15 -1.35 20.45
C THR A 134 15.49 -0.74 20.07
N ALA A 135 16.60 -1.45 20.36
CA ALA A 135 17.93 -0.98 20.02
C ALA A 135 18.15 -0.90 18.50
N ASP A 136 17.69 -1.92 17.78
CA ASP A 136 17.78 -1.98 16.31
C ASP A 136 17.01 -0.81 15.67
N PHE A 137 15.79 -0.55 16.12
CA PHE A 137 14.94 0.53 15.62
C PHE A 137 15.55 1.92 15.90
N LEU A 138 16.11 2.13 17.09
CA LEU A 138 16.83 3.36 17.41
C LEU A 138 18.06 3.55 16.51
N ASN A 139 18.79 2.47 16.19
CA ASN A 139 19.90 2.53 15.23
C ASN A 139 19.41 2.90 13.83
N TRP A 140 18.42 2.19 13.29
CA TRP A 140 17.84 2.43 11.96
C TRP A 140 17.29 3.85 11.79
N THR A 141 16.80 4.46 12.87
CA THR A 141 16.20 5.80 12.83
C THR A 141 17.14 6.92 13.30
N SER A 142 18.40 6.59 13.61
CA SER A 142 19.42 7.55 14.02
C SER A 142 19.83 8.50 12.89
N VAL A 143 19.78 8.05 11.64
CA VAL A 143 20.16 8.82 10.45
C VAL A 143 18.98 9.66 9.95
N GLN A 144 18.60 10.68 10.73
CA GLN A 144 17.44 11.54 10.45
C GLN A 144 17.45 12.16 9.04
N ASP A 145 18.62 12.44 8.49
CA ASP A 145 18.78 13.09 7.19
C ASP A 145 18.22 12.24 6.04
N LEU A 146 18.19 10.90 6.17
CA LEU A 146 17.56 10.02 5.19
C LEU A 146 16.02 10.19 5.13
N PHE A 147 15.42 10.80 6.15
CA PHE A 147 13.98 11.04 6.25
C PHE A 147 13.57 12.49 5.94
N LYS A 148 14.51 13.43 5.84
CA LYS A 148 14.23 14.86 5.58
C LYS A 148 13.92 15.19 4.10
N LEU A 149 14.00 14.19 3.22
CA LEU A 149 14.07 14.40 1.77
C LEU A 149 12.80 14.15 0.93
N PRO A 150 11.73 13.45 1.37
CA PRO A 150 10.68 13.11 0.43
C PRO A 150 9.71 14.27 0.17
N LYS A 151 9.47 14.54 -1.12
CA LYS A 151 8.18 15.07 -1.54
C LYS A 151 7.11 14.05 -1.17
N MET A 152 6.07 14.49 -0.48
CA MET A 152 4.99 13.62 -0.04
C MET A 152 4.10 13.28 -1.23
N SER A 153 3.72 12.02 -1.34
CA SER A 153 2.81 11.51 -2.36
C SER A 153 1.68 10.73 -1.71
N ILE A 154 0.60 10.53 -2.46
CA ILE A 154 -0.30 9.42 -2.17
C ILE A 154 0.49 8.11 -2.28
N VAL A 155 0.42 7.29 -1.24
CA VAL A 155 1.04 5.96 -1.12
C VAL A 155 -0.09 4.94 -0.98
N HIS A 156 -0.04 3.88 -1.77
CA HIS A 156 -1.07 2.84 -1.79
C HIS A 156 -0.96 1.87 -0.60
N GLN A 157 0.26 1.60 -0.14
CA GLN A 157 0.66 0.65 0.91
C GLN A 157 0.46 -0.83 0.60
N ASP A 158 -0.09 -1.17 -0.56
CA ASP A 158 -0.42 -2.56 -0.89
C ASP A 158 -0.27 -2.86 -2.39
N ILE A 159 0.74 -2.27 -3.02
CA ILE A 159 1.06 -2.56 -4.42
C ILE A 159 1.62 -3.99 -4.51
N ARG A 160 0.86 -4.85 -5.18
CA ARG A 160 1.20 -6.24 -5.52
C ARG A 160 0.45 -6.64 -6.77
N HIS A 161 0.84 -7.72 -7.44
CA HIS A 161 0.22 -8.13 -8.71
C HIS A 161 -1.29 -8.34 -8.60
N GLU A 162 -1.79 -8.80 -7.46
CA GLU A 162 -3.21 -9.02 -7.20
C GLU A 162 -4.03 -7.72 -7.17
N ASN A 163 -3.37 -6.60 -6.86
CA ASN A 163 -3.98 -5.27 -6.77
C ASN A 163 -3.68 -4.41 -8.02
N ILE A 164 -3.17 -5.03 -9.10
CA ILE A 164 -2.94 -4.36 -10.38
C ILE A 164 -3.83 -4.99 -11.45
N MET A 165 -4.54 -4.14 -12.19
CA MET A 165 -5.42 -4.54 -13.28
C MET A 165 -4.99 -3.87 -14.60
N GLU A 166 -5.49 -4.40 -15.72
CA GLU A 166 -5.30 -3.82 -17.05
C GLU A 166 -6.58 -3.13 -17.53
N ARG A 167 -6.43 -1.88 -17.99
CA ARG A 167 -7.46 -1.13 -18.71
C ARG A 167 -6.90 -0.65 -20.05
N GLY A 168 -7.28 -1.35 -21.11
CA GLY A 168 -6.63 -1.20 -22.42
C GLY A 168 -5.15 -1.59 -22.31
N ASN A 169 -4.25 -0.67 -22.65
CA ASN A 169 -2.79 -0.87 -22.55
C ASN A 169 -2.19 -0.35 -21.22
N LEU A 170 -3.00 0.27 -20.37
CA LEU A 170 -2.58 0.86 -19.10
C LEU A 170 -2.68 -0.15 -17.95
N LEU A 171 -1.77 -0.03 -17.00
CA LEU A 171 -1.93 -0.66 -15.69
C LEU A 171 -2.62 0.33 -14.76
N ILE A 172 -3.49 -0.18 -13.89
CA ILE A 172 -4.18 0.60 -12.86
C ILE A 172 -4.10 -0.14 -11.53
N LEU A 173 -4.24 0.61 -10.44
CA LEU A 173 -4.28 0.12 -9.08
C LEU A 173 -5.72 -0.03 -8.59
N ILE A 174 -5.95 -1.01 -7.72
CA ILE A 174 -7.22 -1.23 -7.03
C ILE A 174 -6.97 -1.44 -5.55
N ASP A 175 -8.03 -1.38 -4.74
CA ASP A 175 -7.96 -1.64 -3.29
C ASP A 175 -7.20 -0.55 -2.51
N PHE A 176 -7.65 0.70 -2.66
CA PHE A 176 -7.07 1.87 -2.01
C PHE A 176 -7.46 2.01 -0.52
N GLU A 177 -7.90 0.95 0.14
CA GLU A 177 -8.38 1.05 1.52
C GLU A 177 -7.28 1.37 2.54
N LEU A 178 -6.00 1.23 2.18
CA LEU A 178 -4.83 1.55 3.00
C LEU A 178 -4.12 2.84 2.59
N VAL A 179 -4.68 3.59 1.65
CA VAL A 179 -4.04 4.76 1.07
C VAL A 179 -3.70 5.85 2.12
N MET A 180 -2.56 6.50 1.98
CA MET A 180 -2.11 7.59 2.84
C MET A 180 -1.31 8.66 2.09
N TRP A 181 -1.15 9.84 2.69
CA TRP A 181 -0.06 10.75 2.34
C TRP A 181 1.21 10.28 3.03
N GLY A 182 2.28 10.04 2.27
CA GLY A 182 3.54 9.52 2.79
C GLY A 182 4.70 9.55 1.80
N ASP A 183 5.76 8.83 2.15
CA ASP A 183 6.95 8.67 1.32
C ASP A 183 6.69 7.67 0.18
N PRO A 184 6.81 8.06 -1.10
CA PRO A 184 6.53 7.17 -2.22
C PRO A 184 7.44 5.94 -2.27
N LEU A 185 8.65 6.01 -1.69
CA LEU A 185 9.52 4.83 -1.56
C LEU A 185 8.95 3.75 -0.64
N TRP A 186 7.94 4.04 0.17
CA TRP A 186 7.28 3.04 1.01
C TRP A 186 6.57 1.96 0.16
N ASP A 187 5.89 2.36 -0.92
CA ASP A 187 5.28 1.41 -1.88
C ASP A 187 6.34 0.57 -2.60
N VAL A 188 7.48 1.18 -2.93
CA VAL A 188 8.62 0.52 -3.59
C VAL A 188 9.24 -0.53 -2.67
N ALA A 189 9.55 -0.13 -1.43
CA ALA A 189 10.10 -1.00 -0.41
C ALA A 189 9.14 -2.18 -0.13
N ARG A 190 7.84 -1.89 -0.04
CA ARG A 190 6.79 -2.90 0.07
C ARG A 190 6.78 -3.86 -1.12
N TYR A 191 6.88 -3.36 -2.33
CA TYR A 191 6.91 -4.20 -3.53
C TYR A 191 8.14 -5.12 -3.56
N ILE A 192 9.32 -4.60 -3.23
CA ILE A 192 10.58 -5.37 -3.15
C ILE A 192 10.52 -6.42 -2.04
N LEU A 193 9.90 -6.11 -0.89
CA LEU A 193 9.68 -7.08 0.18
C LEU A 193 8.89 -8.31 -0.32
N ILE A 194 7.89 -8.08 -1.18
CA ILE A 194 7.04 -9.14 -1.73
C ILE A 194 7.76 -9.89 -2.88
N TYR A 195 8.45 -9.14 -3.75
CA TYR A 195 9.16 -9.64 -4.94
C TYR A 195 10.65 -9.26 -4.89
N PRO A 196 11.49 -9.96 -4.11
CA PRO A 196 12.90 -9.58 -3.92
C PRO A 196 13.73 -9.57 -5.22
N ASP A 197 13.38 -10.44 -6.18
CA ASP A 197 13.98 -10.54 -7.50
C ASP A 197 13.71 -9.32 -8.39
N SER A 198 12.69 -8.52 -8.06
CA SER A 198 12.39 -7.28 -8.77
C SER A 198 13.35 -6.13 -8.45
N LYS A 199 14.12 -6.22 -7.34
CA LYS A 199 14.89 -5.09 -6.77
C LYS A 199 15.74 -4.35 -7.79
N GLN A 200 16.52 -5.08 -8.59
CA GLN A 200 17.42 -4.46 -9.57
C GLN A 200 16.64 -3.65 -10.62
N ILE A 201 15.60 -4.24 -11.20
CA ILE A 201 14.76 -3.59 -12.21
C ILE A 201 14.03 -2.38 -11.62
N ILE A 202 13.52 -2.51 -10.39
CA ILE A 202 12.85 -1.40 -9.72
C ILE A 202 13.82 -0.24 -9.46
N ILE A 203 15.05 -0.50 -9.02
CA ILE A 203 16.07 0.55 -8.84
C ILE A 203 16.38 1.24 -10.17
N GLU A 204 16.54 0.49 -11.26
CA GLU A 204 16.84 1.05 -12.57
C GLU A 204 15.71 1.93 -13.14
N GLU A 205 14.45 1.51 -12.94
CA GLU A 205 13.30 2.08 -13.65
C GLU A 205 12.47 3.06 -12.81
N TYR A 206 12.33 2.80 -11.51
CA TYR A 206 11.52 3.64 -10.62
C TYR A 206 12.34 4.85 -10.16
N VAL A 207 13.58 4.64 -9.68
CA VAL A 207 14.32 5.70 -8.99
C VAL A 207 15.85 5.50 -9.00
N GLY A 208 16.59 6.54 -9.42
CA GLY A 208 18.01 6.75 -9.09
C GLY A 208 18.24 7.16 -7.61
N ALA A 209 17.67 6.38 -6.67
CA ALA A 209 17.65 6.70 -5.23
C ALA A 209 19.02 6.52 -4.64
N ASN A 210 19.22 7.21 -3.52
CA ASN A 210 20.10 6.69 -2.50
C ASN A 210 19.65 5.26 -2.08
N ILE A 211 20.41 4.26 -2.54
CA ILE A 211 20.19 2.83 -2.28
C ILE A 211 20.14 2.54 -0.77
N GLU A 212 20.93 3.26 0.02
CA GLU A 212 20.96 3.18 1.48
C GLU A 212 19.58 3.46 2.07
N ARG A 213 18.95 4.56 1.63
CA ARG A 213 17.59 4.94 2.05
C ARG A 213 16.55 3.90 1.68
N LEU A 214 16.63 3.33 0.47
CA LEU A 214 15.70 2.29 0.05
C LEU A 214 15.86 1.02 0.90
N ASN A 215 17.09 0.61 1.20
CA ASN A 215 17.34 -0.54 2.07
C ASN A 215 16.78 -0.32 3.47
N LEU A 216 16.99 0.86 4.05
CA LEU A 216 16.40 1.24 5.34
C LEU A 216 14.86 1.16 5.31
N LEU A 217 14.23 1.68 4.26
CA LEU A 217 12.77 1.61 4.13
C LEU A 217 12.27 0.18 3.96
N ILE A 218 13.01 -0.72 3.27
CA ILE A 218 12.67 -2.15 3.21
C ILE A 218 12.65 -2.76 4.62
N THR A 219 13.64 -2.44 5.45
CA THR A 219 13.69 -2.89 6.85
C THR A 219 12.51 -2.36 7.66
N LEU A 220 12.19 -1.07 7.54
CA LEU A 220 11.06 -0.46 8.25
C LEU A 220 9.69 -0.98 7.79
N VAL A 221 9.52 -1.25 6.49
CA VAL A 221 8.32 -1.90 5.96
C VAL A 221 8.22 -3.34 6.46
N ALA A 222 9.33 -4.07 6.54
CA ALA A 222 9.35 -5.42 7.12
C ALA A 222 8.92 -5.39 8.60
N LEU A 223 9.35 -4.39 9.37
CA LEU A 223 8.93 -4.19 10.76
C LEU A 223 7.41 -3.93 10.85
N CYS A 224 6.92 -2.97 10.06
CA CYS A 224 5.49 -2.65 9.98
C CYS A 224 4.64 -3.85 9.58
N PHE A 225 5.11 -4.66 8.63
CA PHE A 225 4.34 -5.81 8.15
C PHE A 225 4.41 -7.00 9.10
N ALA A 226 5.55 -7.21 9.78
CA ALA A 226 5.64 -8.18 10.86
C ALA A 226 4.62 -7.84 11.97
N ASP A 227 4.51 -6.58 12.40
CA ASP A 227 3.47 -6.14 13.35
C ASP A 227 2.06 -6.55 12.89
N TYR A 228 1.73 -6.26 11.63
CA TYR A 228 0.43 -6.64 11.05
C TYR A 228 0.19 -8.16 11.09
N LEU A 229 1.18 -8.95 10.64
CA LEU A 229 1.09 -10.41 10.59
C LEU A 229 0.98 -11.02 11.99
N TYR A 230 1.73 -10.50 12.95
CA TYR A 230 1.66 -10.90 14.36
C TYR A 230 0.26 -10.70 14.93
N LYS A 231 -0.33 -9.51 14.73
CA LYS A 231 -1.71 -9.19 15.15
C LYS A 231 -2.77 -10.10 14.51
N LYS A 232 -2.46 -10.70 13.37
CA LYS A 232 -3.33 -11.66 12.66
C LYS A 232 -3.04 -13.12 13.02
N ASN A 233 -2.01 -13.39 13.83
CA ASN A 233 -1.48 -14.73 14.08
C ASN A 233 -1.08 -15.46 12.78
N ASP A 234 -0.57 -14.72 11.78
CA ASP A 234 -0.10 -15.29 10.52
C ASP A 234 1.43 -15.41 10.53
N PHE A 235 1.92 -16.62 10.81
CA PHE A 235 3.34 -16.94 10.89
C PHE A 235 3.85 -17.68 9.63
N GLY A 236 3.20 -17.45 8.48
CA GLY A 236 3.52 -18.06 7.20
C GLY A 236 4.82 -17.57 6.54
N GLU A 237 4.89 -17.70 5.22
CA GLU A 237 6.07 -17.31 4.43
C GLU A 237 6.39 -15.81 4.55
N SER A 238 5.38 -14.96 4.46
CA SER A 238 5.52 -13.50 4.58
C SER A 238 6.13 -13.08 5.92
N TRP A 239 5.73 -13.75 7.01
CA TRP A 239 6.30 -13.53 8.33
C TRP A 239 7.79 -13.87 8.35
N ARG A 240 8.16 -15.06 7.86
CA ARG A 240 9.57 -15.49 7.80
C ARG A 240 10.43 -14.52 6.97
N LYS A 241 9.91 -14.01 5.86
CA LYS A 241 10.59 -12.99 5.06
C LYS A 241 10.85 -11.72 5.86
N CYS A 242 9.84 -11.21 6.57
CA CYS A 242 9.99 -10.01 7.40
C CYS A 242 11.05 -10.23 8.51
N ILE A 243 10.93 -11.31 9.27
CA ILE A 243 11.88 -11.63 10.35
C ILE A 243 13.30 -11.82 9.82
N ASN A 244 13.47 -12.47 8.66
CA ASN A 244 14.80 -12.64 8.07
C ASN A 244 15.42 -11.28 7.71
N ILE A 245 14.64 -10.34 7.15
CA ILE A 245 15.15 -8.98 6.88
C ILE A 245 15.55 -8.28 8.17
N LEU A 246 14.67 -8.28 9.18
CA LEU A 246 14.93 -7.62 10.46
C LEU A 246 16.18 -8.18 11.16
N ASN A 247 16.37 -9.50 11.15
CA ASN A 247 17.51 -10.14 11.77
C ASN A 247 18.85 -9.87 11.07
N ASN A 248 18.83 -9.55 9.77
CA ASN A 248 20.03 -9.26 8.98
C ASN A 248 20.27 -7.75 8.79
N SER A 249 19.46 -6.89 9.42
CA SER A 249 19.54 -5.43 9.27
C SER A 249 20.39 -4.75 10.35
N SER A 250 21.12 -5.51 11.17
CA SER A 250 21.89 -5.01 12.33
C SER A 250 23.09 -4.12 11.96
N GLU A 251 23.44 -4.04 10.67
CA GLU A 251 24.64 -3.34 10.16
C GLU A 251 24.31 -2.22 9.15
N LEU A 252 23.02 -1.88 8.99
CA LEU A 252 22.59 -0.68 8.24
C LEU A 252 22.74 0.58 9.10
#